data_AF-A0A925HQD4-F1
#
_entry.id   AF-A0A925HQD4-F1
#
_cell.length_a   1.000
_cell.length_b   1.000
_cell.length_c   1.000
_cell.angle_alpha   90.00
_cell.angle_beta   90.00
_cell.angle_gamma   90.00
#
_symmetry.space_group_name_H-M   'P 1'
#
loop_
_entity.id
_entity.type
_entity.pdbx_description
1 polymer ?
#
loop_
_entity_poly.entity_id
_entity_poly.type
_entity_poly.pdbx_seq_one_letter_code
_entity_poly.pdbx_strand_id
1 'polypeptide(L)'
;MVELIVVIVILGILAAVALPKFMGLEREARIAALKSMGGTMNSAAQMARGLCMAQNCPANGTIVVDGQNIVFVNGYPNNASIDLLLQSTEGFTMNAAGNRMIKSGAATAACWVQYNQATATLPPTISYQAGVMAAGTETAINNALRTQC
;
A
#
# COMPACT_ATOMS: atom_id res chain seq x y z
N MET A 1 35.49 18.76 34.36
CA MET A 1 34.01 18.77 34.56
C MET A 1 33.27 19.62 33.53
N VAL A 2 33.79 20.80 33.14
CA VAL A 2 33.17 21.64 32.07
C VAL A 2 33.13 20.98 30.69
N GLU A 3 34.08 20.09 30.39
CA GLU A 3 34.16 19.36 29.12
C GLU A 3 32.92 18.51 28.86
N LEU A 4 32.38 17.87 29.89
CA LEU A 4 31.14 17.07 29.78
C LEU A 4 29.90 17.96 29.60
N ILE A 5 29.92 19.18 30.15
CA ILE A 5 28.83 20.16 30.03
C ILE A 5 28.76 20.70 28.59
N VAL A 6 29.89 21.02 27.97
CA VAL A 6 29.90 21.53 26.59
C VAL A 6 29.39 20.46 25.61
N VAL A 7 29.76 19.20 25.81
CA VAL A 7 29.32 18.10 24.93
C VAL A 7 27.80 17.91 24.97
N ILE A 8 27.19 17.88 26.17
CA ILE A 8 25.73 17.70 26.27
C ILE A 8 24.95 18.90 25.72
N VAL A 9 25.50 20.12 25.82
CA VAL A 9 24.89 21.33 25.24
C VAL A 9 24.92 21.26 23.71
N ILE A 10 26.05 20.88 23.12
CA ILE A 10 26.18 20.73 21.67
C ILE A 10 25.25 19.61 21.16
N LEU A 11 25.24 18.45 21.82
CA LEU A 11 24.34 17.34 21.47
C LEU A 11 22.86 17.74 21.61
N GLY A 12 22.51 18.55 22.61
CA GLY A 12 21.16 19.08 22.79
C GLY A 12 20.69 19.97 21.63
N ILE A 13 21.53 20.89 21.16
CA ILE A 13 21.21 21.78 20.02
C ILE A 13 21.09 20.97 18.73
N LEU A 14 22.01 20.03 18.49
CA LEU A 14 21.97 19.18 17.29
C LEU A 14 20.71 18.30 17.27
N ALA A 15 20.31 17.72 18.40
CA ALA A 15 19.10 16.93 18.50
C ALA A 15 17.84 17.77 18.22
N ALA A 16 17.76 19.00 18.74
CA ALA A 16 16.61 19.89 18.55
C ALA A 16 16.36 20.25 17.08
N VAL A 17 17.41 20.37 16.26
CA VAL A 17 17.28 20.71 14.83
C VAL A 17 17.05 19.46 13.96
N ALA A 18 17.57 18.29 14.36
CA ALA A 18 17.45 17.06 13.58
C ALA A 18 16.05 16.43 13.68
N LEU A 19 15.42 16.48 14.86
CA LEU A 19 14.12 15.84 15.14
C LEU A 19 13.00 16.26 14.17
N PRO A 20 12.73 17.57 13.94
CA PRO A 20 11.64 17.99 13.04
C PRO A 20 11.81 17.49 11.61
N LYS A 21 13.06 17.45 11.11
CA LYS A 21 13.36 16.95 9.76
C LYS A 21 13.18 15.44 9.68
N PHE A 22 13.64 14.70 10.68
CA PHE A 22 13.51 13.25 10.73
C PHE A 22 12.04 12.82 10.68
N MET A 23 11.17 13.44 11.47
CA MET A 23 9.73 13.16 11.46
C MET A 23 9.06 13.42 10.10
N GLY A 24 9.51 14.46 9.38
CA GLY A 24 9.03 14.74 8.03
C GLY A 24 9.43 13.65 7.03
N LEU A 25 10.68 13.19 7.08
CA LEU A 25 11.19 12.13 6.21
C LEU A 25 10.49 10.78 6.48
N GLU A 26 10.25 10.44 7.74
CA GLU A 26 9.52 9.23 8.11
C GLU A 26 8.10 9.23 7.52
N ARG A 27 7.41 10.37 7.54
CA ARG A 27 6.07 10.50 6.93
C ARG A 27 6.14 10.28 5.42
N GLU A 28 7.05 10.95 4.72
CA GLU A 28 7.18 10.78 3.27
C GLU A 28 7.57 9.34 2.89
N ALA A 29 8.39 8.67 3.71
CA ALA A 29 8.72 7.26 3.53
C ALA A 29 7.49 6.35 3.64
N ARG A 30 6.58 6.61 4.61
CA ARG A 30 5.31 5.86 4.73
C ARG A 30 4.42 6.07 3.50
N ILE A 31 4.32 7.30 3.01
CA ILE A 31 3.53 7.63 1.81
C ILE A 31 4.10 6.92 0.58
N ALA A 32 5.42 6.95 0.40
CA ALA A 32 6.08 6.25 -0.69
C ALA A 32 5.86 4.73 -0.63
N ALA A 33 5.93 4.14 0.56
CA ALA A 33 5.65 2.72 0.77
C ALA A 33 4.20 2.35 0.39
N LEU A 34 3.21 3.17 0.76
CA LEU A 34 1.81 2.94 0.36
C LEU A 34 1.61 3.00 -1.14
N LYS A 35 2.19 4.01 -1.80
CA LYS A 35 2.15 4.14 -3.26
C LYS A 35 2.79 2.94 -3.94
N SER A 36 3.95 2.50 -3.43
CA SER A 36 4.64 1.31 -3.92
C SER A 36 3.75 0.07 -3.78
N MET A 37 3.12 -0.12 -2.62
CA MET A 37 2.19 -1.23 -2.39
C MET A 37 0.98 -1.17 -3.33
N GLY A 38 0.39 0.01 -3.56
CA GLY A 38 -0.69 0.18 -4.54
C GLY A 38 -0.25 -0.14 -5.97
N GLY A 39 0.98 0.23 -6.35
CA GLY A 39 1.60 -0.18 -7.60
C GLY A 39 1.73 -1.70 -7.71
N THR A 40 2.25 -2.34 -6.67
CA THR A 40 2.36 -3.81 -6.59
C THR A 40 1.02 -4.50 -6.76
N MET A 41 -0.04 -4.03 -6.08
CA MET A 41 -1.39 -4.58 -6.24
C MET A 41 -1.91 -4.46 -7.67
N ASN A 42 -1.71 -3.30 -8.32
CA ASN A 42 -2.12 -3.11 -9.71
C ASN A 42 -1.34 -4.05 -10.64
N SER A 43 -0.02 -4.12 -10.48
CA SER A 43 0.82 -5.04 -11.24
C SER A 43 0.40 -6.51 -11.04
N ALA A 44 0.12 -6.94 -9.81
CA ALA A 44 -0.38 -8.27 -9.51
C ALA A 44 -1.71 -8.57 -10.22
N ALA A 45 -2.64 -7.62 -10.21
CA ALA A 45 -3.92 -7.77 -10.90
C ALA A 45 -3.75 -7.87 -12.44
N GLN A 46 -2.85 -7.10 -13.04
CA GLN A 46 -2.58 -7.19 -14.48
C GLN A 46 -1.85 -8.48 -14.86
N MET A 47 -0.90 -8.94 -14.04
CA MET A 47 -0.22 -10.21 -14.25
C MET A 47 -1.20 -11.39 -14.17
N ALA A 48 -2.07 -11.40 -13.16
CA ALA A 48 -3.11 -12.42 -13.03
C ALA A 48 -4.11 -12.38 -14.20
N ARG A 49 -4.46 -11.20 -14.70
CA ARG A 49 -5.27 -11.08 -15.92
C ARG A 49 -4.55 -11.68 -17.13
N GLY A 50 -3.26 -11.40 -17.31
CA GLY A 50 -2.46 -11.99 -18.38
C GLY A 50 -2.46 -13.52 -18.32
N LEU A 51 -2.33 -14.08 -17.11
CA LEU A 51 -2.43 -15.52 -16.88
C LEU A 51 -3.82 -16.07 -17.22
N CYS A 52 -4.88 -15.41 -16.77
CA CYS A 52 -6.26 -15.80 -17.10
C CYS A 52 -6.48 -15.82 -18.63
N MET A 53 -6.01 -14.79 -19.35
CA MET A 53 -6.11 -14.74 -20.81
C MET A 53 -5.30 -15.84 -21.49
N ALA A 54 -4.11 -16.15 -20.98
CA ALA A 54 -3.26 -17.23 -21.51
C ALA A 54 -3.87 -18.63 -21.29
N GLN A 55 -4.57 -18.83 -20.17
CA GLN A 55 -5.23 -20.10 -19.82
C GLN A 55 -6.69 -20.19 -20.27
N ASN A 56 -7.17 -19.20 -21.03
CA ASN A 56 -8.56 -19.09 -21.48
C ASN A 56 -9.58 -19.23 -20.32
N CYS A 57 -9.26 -18.59 -19.19
CA CYS A 57 -10.07 -18.70 -17.99
C CYS A 57 -11.44 -18.02 -18.17
N PRO A 58 -12.52 -18.57 -17.59
CA PRO A 58 -13.83 -17.94 -17.64
C PRO A 58 -13.78 -16.59 -16.92
N ALA A 59 -14.56 -15.61 -17.39
CA ALA A 59 -14.61 -14.28 -16.80
C ALA A 59 -14.80 -14.31 -15.28
N ASN A 60 -15.57 -15.28 -14.78
CA ASN A 60 -15.66 -15.62 -13.37
C ASN A 60 -15.28 -17.08 -13.18
N GLY A 61 -14.36 -17.38 -12.26
CA GLY A 61 -13.89 -18.74 -12.04
C GLY A 61 -12.75 -18.83 -11.04
N THR A 62 -12.11 -19.98 -10.96
CA THR A 62 -10.94 -20.20 -10.08
C THR A 62 -9.84 -20.87 -10.87
N ILE A 63 -8.62 -20.36 -10.72
CA ILE A 63 -7.40 -20.96 -11.28
C ILE A 63 -6.47 -21.26 -10.12
N VAL A 64 -5.79 -22.40 -10.20
CA VAL A 64 -4.73 -22.75 -9.25
C VAL A 64 -3.41 -22.18 -9.76
N VAL A 65 -2.80 -21.29 -8.97
CA VAL A 65 -1.47 -20.71 -9.23
C VAL A 65 -0.59 -21.06 -8.04
N ASP A 66 0.51 -21.79 -8.25
CA ASP A 66 1.42 -22.23 -7.19
C ASP A 66 0.73 -22.94 -6.01
N GLY A 67 -0.32 -23.72 -6.31
CA GLY A 67 -1.12 -24.44 -5.31
C GLY A 67 -2.14 -23.57 -4.56
N GLN A 68 -2.24 -22.28 -4.89
CA GLN A 68 -3.22 -21.34 -4.34
C GLN A 68 -4.41 -21.16 -5.27
N ASN A 69 -5.62 -21.15 -4.70
CA ASN A 69 -6.85 -20.93 -5.46
C ASN A 69 -7.09 -19.43 -5.66
N ILE A 70 -6.80 -18.93 -6.85
CA ILE A 70 -7.05 -17.55 -7.22
C ILE A 70 -8.43 -17.45 -7.86
N VAL A 71 -9.33 -16.69 -7.23
CA VAL A 71 -10.70 -16.52 -7.70
C VAL A 71 -10.76 -15.27 -8.57
N PHE A 72 -11.20 -15.45 -9.82
CA PHE A 72 -11.32 -14.39 -10.80
C PHE A 72 -12.75 -13.84 -10.88
N VAL A 73 -12.85 -12.53 -11.04
CA VAL A 73 -14.03 -11.74 -11.35
C VAL A 73 -13.71 -10.84 -12.53
N ASN A 74 -14.49 -10.96 -13.60
CA ASN A 74 -14.27 -10.30 -14.88
C ASN A 74 -12.81 -10.37 -15.41
N GLY A 75 -12.17 -11.53 -15.26
CA GLY A 75 -10.78 -11.75 -15.70
C GLY A 75 -9.70 -11.12 -14.82
N TYR A 76 -10.04 -10.60 -13.64
CA TYR A 76 -9.11 -10.11 -12.62
C TYR A 76 -9.30 -10.84 -11.30
N PRO A 77 -8.30 -10.89 -10.40
CA PRO A 77 -8.48 -11.44 -9.06
C PRO A 77 -9.60 -10.74 -8.29
N ASN A 78 -10.32 -11.47 -7.45
CA ASN A 78 -11.28 -10.87 -6.53
C ASN A 78 -10.56 -10.29 -5.30
N ASN A 79 -11.32 -9.62 -4.43
CA ASN A 79 -10.74 -9.03 -3.22
C ASN A 79 -10.06 -10.07 -2.31
N ALA A 80 -10.59 -11.29 -2.23
CA ALA A 80 -10.12 -12.33 -1.32
C ALA A 80 -8.92 -13.14 -1.82
N SER A 81 -8.45 -12.88 -3.04
CA SER A 81 -7.33 -13.62 -3.63
C SER A 81 -6.22 -12.73 -4.17
N ILE A 82 -6.36 -11.40 -4.05
CA ILE A 82 -5.30 -10.47 -4.45
C ILE A 82 -4.08 -10.55 -3.52
N ASP A 83 -4.27 -10.85 -2.24
CA ASP A 83 -3.19 -10.99 -1.25
C ASP A 83 -2.28 -12.17 -1.57
N LEU A 84 -2.84 -13.26 -2.08
CA LEU A 84 -2.11 -14.45 -2.51
C LEU A 84 -1.15 -14.19 -3.67
N LEU A 85 -1.32 -13.06 -4.38
CA LEU A 85 -0.49 -12.64 -5.50
C LEU A 85 0.59 -11.62 -5.10
N LEU A 86 0.61 -11.18 -3.84
CA LEU A 86 1.60 -10.23 -3.33
C LEU A 86 2.81 -11.00 -2.79
N GLN A 87 4.01 -10.73 -3.33
CA GLN A 87 5.25 -11.42 -2.95
C GLN A 87 5.76 -11.07 -1.54
N SER A 88 5.49 -9.85 -1.07
CA SER A 88 5.85 -9.40 0.28
C SER A 88 4.88 -8.35 0.77
N THR A 89 4.51 -8.47 2.05
CA THR A 89 3.63 -7.55 2.78
C THR A 89 4.32 -6.95 3.99
N GLU A 90 5.65 -7.05 4.05
CA GLU A 90 6.44 -6.55 5.18
C GLU A 90 6.18 -5.06 5.45
N GLY A 91 6.04 -4.73 6.73
CA GLY A 91 5.76 -3.36 7.16
C GLY A 91 4.30 -2.92 6.95
N PHE A 92 3.40 -3.85 6.59
CA PHE A 92 1.96 -3.63 6.50
C PHE A 92 1.19 -4.66 7.32
N THR A 93 0.00 -4.28 7.77
CA THR A 93 -1.02 -5.18 8.29
C THR A 93 -2.17 -5.26 7.31
N MET A 94 -2.77 -6.43 7.16
CA MET A 94 -3.83 -6.67 6.18
C MET A 94 -5.21 -6.70 6.84
N ASN A 95 -6.24 -6.26 6.14
CA ASN A 95 -7.62 -6.47 6.59
C ASN A 95 -8.06 -7.93 6.43
N ALA A 96 -9.15 -8.32 7.08
CA ALA A 96 -9.68 -9.69 6.99
C ALA A 96 -10.07 -10.12 5.56
N ALA A 97 -10.35 -9.17 4.67
CA ALA A 97 -10.72 -9.46 3.28
C ALA A 97 -9.51 -9.57 2.34
N GLY A 98 -8.27 -9.44 2.81
CA GLY A 98 -7.04 -9.59 2.01
C GLY A 98 -6.72 -8.41 1.07
N ASN A 99 -7.67 -7.51 0.84
CA ASN A 99 -7.54 -6.50 -0.20
C ASN A 99 -7.05 -5.13 0.30
N ARG A 100 -6.87 -4.91 1.60
CA ARG A 100 -6.41 -3.64 2.16
C ARG A 100 -5.18 -3.80 3.02
N MET A 101 -4.17 -2.99 2.74
CA MET A 101 -2.89 -2.94 3.43
C MET A 101 -2.77 -1.64 4.20
N ILE A 102 -2.64 -1.74 5.51
CA ILE A 102 -2.50 -0.64 6.45
C ILE A 102 -1.02 -0.55 6.83
N LYS A 103 -0.41 0.63 6.73
CA LYS A 103 1.02 0.79 7.04
C LYS A 103 1.25 0.57 8.53
N SER A 104 2.08 -0.41 8.88
CA SER A 104 2.48 -0.63 10.28
C SER A 104 3.28 0.56 10.80
N GLY A 105 3.01 0.95 12.04
CA GLY A 105 3.61 2.10 12.71
C GLY A 105 3.04 3.46 12.29
N ALA A 106 1.99 3.50 11.45
CA ALA A 106 1.31 4.74 11.11
C ALA A 106 0.64 5.38 12.33
N ALA A 107 0.56 6.71 12.35
CA ALA A 107 -0.06 7.43 13.47
C ALA A 107 -1.57 7.17 13.58
N THR A 108 -2.21 6.80 12.47
CA THR A 108 -3.63 6.47 12.41
C THR A 108 -3.88 5.19 11.62
N ALA A 109 -5.02 4.53 11.91
CA ALA A 109 -5.49 3.39 11.14
C ALA A 109 -5.99 3.76 9.73
N ALA A 110 -6.04 5.04 9.37
CA ALA A 110 -6.48 5.52 8.06
C ALA A 110 -5.35 5.53 7.00
N CYS A 111 -4.12 5.21 7.42
CA CYS A 111 -2.96 5.13 6.55
C CYS A 111 -2.91 3.79 5.79
N TRP A 112 -3.70 3.66 4.73
CA TRP A 112 -3.87 2.41 3.99
C TRP A 112 -4.04 2.57 2.48
N VAL A 113 -3.78 1.47 1.78
CA VAL A 113 -4.06 1.26 0.36
C VAL A 113 -4.96 0.03 0.19
N GLN A 114 -5.92 0.09 -0.72
CA GLN A 114 -6.91 -0.97 -0.95
C GLN A 114 -7.06 -1.28 -2.44
N TYR A 115 -7.07 -2.57 -2.75
CA TYR A 115 -7.54 -3.12 -4.00
C TYR A 115 -9.06 -3.25 -3.99
N ASN A 116 -9.71 -2.70 -5.01
CA ASN A 116 -11.13 -2.90 -5.27
C ASN A 116 -11.24 -3.72 -6.55
N GLN A 117 -11.76 -4.93 -6.42
CA GLN A 117 -11.95 -5.85 -7.54
C GLN A 117 -12.72 -5.23 -8.71
N ALA A 118 -12.54 -5.85 -9.87
CA ALA A 118 -13.29 -5.50 -11.07
C ALA A 118 -14.81 -5.64 -10.86
N THR A 119 -15.56 -4.83 -11.60
CA THR A 119 -17.01 -5.00 -11.76
C THR A 119 -17.28 -5.49 -13.19
N ALA A 120 -18.55 -5.74 -13.52
CA ALA A 120 -18.93 -6.20 -14.86
C ALA A 120 -18.47 -5.24 -15.98
N THR A 121 -18.32 -3.95 -15.69
CA THR A 121 -18.03 -2.90 -16.68
C THR A 121 -16.73 -2.14 -16.44
N LEU A 122 -16.10 -2.30 -15.27
CA LEU A 122 -14.90 -1.54 -14.90
C LEU A 122 -13.76 -2.48 -14.48
N PRO A 123 -12.50 -2.17 -14.86
CA PRO A 123 -11.33 -2.85 -14.33
C PRO A 123 -11.19 -2.59 -12.82
N PRO A 124 -10.33 -3.36 -12.11
CA PRO A 124 -10.10 -3.12 -10.71
C PRO A 124 -9.45 -1.76 -10.49
N THR A 125 -9.65 -1.21 -9.30
CA THR A 125 -9.12 0.09 -8.92
C THR A 125 -8.33 0.00 -7.63
N ILE A 126 -7.35 0.88 -7.49
CA ILE A 126 -6.62 1.06 -6.23
C ILE A 126 -7.14 2.32 -5.56
N SER A 127 -7.42 2.27 -4.27
CA SER A 127 -7.78 3.44 -3.46
C SER A 127 -6.82 3.61 -2.28
N TYR A 128 -6.62 4.87 -1.90
CA TYR A 128 -5.82 5.29 -0.75
C TYR A 128 -6.76 6.04 0.20
N GLN A 129 -6.84 5.59 1.46
CA GLN A 129 -7.72 6.18 2.47
C GLN A 129 -9.20 6.25 2.02
N ALA A 130 -10.11 6.70 2.89
CA ALA A 130 -11.52 6.87 2.56
C ALA A 130 -11.72 7.92 1.44
N GLY A 131 -11.75 7.47 0.18
CA GLY A 131 -12.27 8.21 -0.97
C GLY A 131 -11.27 8.72 -2.00
N VAL A 132 -9.95 8.51 -1.85
CA VAL A 132 -8.98 8.96 -2.85
C VAL A 132 -8.55 7.79 -3.73
N MET A 133 -8.92 7.83 -5.00
CA MET A 133 -8.54 6.78 -5.96
C MET A 133 -7.12 7.00 -6.48
N ALA A 134 -6.40 5.93 -6.80
CA ALA A 134 -5.08 5.98 -7.45
C ALA A 134 -5.11 6.64 -8.83
N ALA A 135 -6.28 6.69 -9.47
CA ALA A 135 -6.52 7.44 -10.71
C ALA A 135 -6.75 8.95 -10.48
N GLY A 136 -6.73 9.42 -9.23
CA GLY A 136 -6.74 10.85 -8.90
C GLY A 136 -5.40 11.53 -9.18
N THR A 137 -5.34 12.85 -9.06
CA THR A 137 -4.07 13.57 -9.22
C THR A 137 -3.11 13.20 -8.09
N GLU A 138 -1.82 13.08 -8.42
CA GLU A 138 -0.79 12.73 -7.43
C GLU A 138 -0.77 13.70 -6.24
N THR A 139 -1.06 14.98 -6.47
CA THR A 139 -1.19 16.00 -5.43
C THR A 139 -2.34 15.71 -4.46
N ALA A 140 -3.50 15.23 -4.95
CA ALA A 140 -4.63 14.89 -4.10
C ALA A 140 -4.33 13.67 -3.22
N ILE A 141 -3.66 12.65 -3.79
CA ILE A 141 -3.21 11.46 -3.05
C ILE A 141 -2.21 11.85 -1.96
N ASN A 142 -1.21 12.67 -2.30
CA ASN A 142 -0.20 13.15 -1.35
C ASN A 142 -0.82 13.96 -0.22
N ASN A 143 -1.74 14.88 -0.53
CA ASN A 143 -2.38 15.71 0.49
C ASN A 143 -3.23 14.86 1.44
N ALA A 144 -4.00 13.89 0.94
CA ALA A 144 -4.78 13.01 1.78
C ALA A 144 -3.88 12.18 2.72
N LEU A 145 -2.86 11.51 2.16
CA LEU A 145 -1.97 10.66 2.95
C LEU A 145 -1.13 11.46 3.97
N ARG A 146 -0.69 12.68 3.63
CA ARG A 146 0.04 13.56 4.56
C ARG A 146 -0.76 13.93 5.81
N THR A 147 -2.09 13.98 5.71
CA THR A 147 -2.92 14.29 6.89
C THR A 147 -3.06 13.10 7.84
N GLN A 148 -2.79 11.87 7.40
CA GLN A 148 -3.27 10.66 8.09
C GLN A 148 -2.19 9.59 8.37
N CYS A 149 -0.96 9.70 7.85
CA CYS A 149 0.09 8.67 7.95
C CYS A 149 1.24 8.89 8.98
#